data_AF-A0AAP0WCF7-F1
#
_entry.id   AF-A0AAP0WCF7-F1
#
_cell.length_a   1.000
_cell.length_b   1.000
_cell.length_c   1.000
_cell.angle_alpha   90.00
_cell.angle_beta   90.00
_cell.angle_gamma   90.00
#
_symmetry.space_group_name_H-M   'P 1'
#
loop_
_entity.id
_entity.type
_entity.pdbx_description
1 polymer ?
#
loop_
_entity_poly.entity_id
_entity_poly.type
_entity_poly.pdbx_seq_one_letter_code
_entity_poly.pdbx_strand_id
1 'polypeptide(L)'
;MLKKPSDKNKAPRPVTSVSEDQADKLASMLADKPYGDDKRPIESPEKLARTTISLPESLLRQCEDLALNNKRNGIEPKNVSALVRAALEGYLNK
;
A
#
# COMPACT_ATOMS: atom_id res chain seq x y z
N MET A 1 -41.20 -26.44 -33.08
CA MET A 1 -40.88 -25.12 -32.48
C MET A 1 -39.53 -25.23 -31.78
N LEU A 2 -38.51 -24.48 -32.22
CA LEU A 2 -37.13 -24.57 -31.72
C LEU A 2 -37.01 -24.01 -30.29
N LYS A 3 -36.47 -24.80 -29.34
CA LYS A 3 -36.13 -24.37 -27.97
C LYS A 3 -34.82 -23.57 -27.98
N LYS A 4 -34.83 -22.37 -27.39
CA LYS A 4 -33.66 -21.48 -27.25
C LYS A 4 -32.62 -22.10 -26.28
N PRO A 5 -31.31 -22.05 -26.57
CA PRO A 5 -30.29 -22.63 -25.70
C PRO A 5 -29.67 -21.56 -24.79
N SER A 6 -30.20 -21.39 -23.58
CA SER A 6 -29.57 -20.51 -22.57
C SER A 6 -29.38 -21.13 -21.18
N ASP A 7 -29.76 -22.39 -20.98
CA ASP A 7 -29.73 -23.04 -19.66
C ASP A 7 -28.64 -24.12 -19.53
N LYS A 8 -27.43 -23.89 -20.04
CA LYS A 8 -26.34 -24.88 -19.95
C LYS A 8 -25.17 -24.55 -19.04
N ASN A 9 -25.13 -23.40 -18.36
CA ASN A 9 -24.03 -23.10 -17.42
C ASN A 9 -24.53 -22.28 -16.22
N LYS A 10 -25.19 -22.95 -15.26
CA LYS A 10 -25.35 -22.39 -13.91
C LYS A 10 -24.91 -23.45 -12.91
N ALA A 11 -23.60 -23.61 -12.75
CA ALA A 11 -23.05 -24.31 -11.60
C ALA A 11 -23.58 -23.63 -10.33
N PRO A 12 -24.12 -24.35 -9.34
CA PRO A 12 -24.51 -23.73 -8.08
C PRO A 12 -23.23 -23.24 -7.40
N ARG A 13 -23.12 -21.92 -7.21
CA ARG A 13 -22.09 -21.37 -6.31
C ARG A 13 -22.38 -21.93 -4.92
N PRO A 14 -21.40 -22.50 -4.20
CA PRO A 14 -21.62 -22.89 -2.82
C PRO A 14 -21.93 -21.62 -2.04
N VAL A 15 -23.20 -21.46 -1.65
CA VAL A 15 -23.58 -20.49 -0.65
C VAL A 15 -23.01 -21.02 0.66
N THR A 16 -21.88 -20.47 1.10
CA THR A 16 -21.46 -20.62 2.50
C THR A 16 -22.61 -20.08 3.34
N SER A 17 -23.35 -20.97 3.99
CA SER A 17 -24.41 -20.61 4.93
C SER A 17 -23.76 -19.80 6.05
N VAL A 18 -23.91 -18.48 5.97
CA VAL A 18 -23.44 -17.56 7.01
C VAL A 18 -24.29 -17.84 8.25
N SER A 19 -23.66 -18.04 9.40
CA SER A 19 -24.38 -18.25 10.67
C SER A 19 -25.12 -16.97 11.06
N GLU A 20 -26.26 -17.08 11.73
CA GLU A 20 -27.08 -15.94 12.19
C GLU A 20 -26.25 -14.94 13.00
N ASP A 21 -25.37 -15.44 13.88
CA ASP A 21 -24.42 -14.62 14.65
C ASP A 21 -23.45 -13.80 13.78
N GLN A 22 -23.05 -14.34 12.63
CA GLN A 22 -22.16 -13.63 11.70
C GLN A 22 -22.92 -12.55 10.94
N ALA A 23 -24.19 -12.81 10.62
CA ALA A 23 -25.07 -11.84 10.00
C ALA A 23 -25.38 -10.67 10.94
N ASP A 24 -25.64 -10.94 12.22
CA ASP A 24 -25.98 -9.93 13.22
C ASP A 24 -24.80 -8.99 13.53
N LYS A 25 -23.58 -9.56 13.62
CA LYS A 25 -22.35 -8.78 13.77
C LYS A 25 -22.12 -7.88 12.55
N LEU A 26 -22.33 -8.40 11.35
CA LEU A 26 -22.24 -7.62 10.11
C LEU A 26 -23.28 -6.51 10.06
N ALA A 27 -24.53 -6.80 10.43
CA ALA A 27 -25.63 -5.84 10.45
C ALA A 27 -25.34 -4.69 11.43
N SER A 28 -24.86 -5.01 12.63
CA SER A 28 -24.49 -4.01 13.64
C SER A 28 -23.36 -3.09 13.14
N MET A 29 -22.31 -3.67 12.54
CA MET A 29 -21.20 -2.91 11.94
C MET A 29 -21.60 -2.03 10.74
N LEU A 30 -22.72 -2.34 10.09
CA LEU A 30 -23.27 -1.58 8.96
C LEU A 30 -24.25 -0.50 9.42
N ALA A 31 -25.00 -0.77 10.49
CA ALA A 31 -25.98 0.16 11.06
C ALA A 31 -25.32 1.41 11.65
N ASP A 32 -24.14 1.28 12.25
CA ASP A 32 -23.41 2.40 12.86
C ASP A 32 -22.72 3.33 11.85
N LYS A 33 -22.77 3.01 10.54
CA LYS A 33 -22.15 3.84 9.50
C LYS A 33 -23.21 4.77 8.88
N PRO A 34 -23.16 6.09 9.10
CA PRO A 34 -24.01 7.01 8.37
C PRO A 34 -23.69 6.89 6.87
N TYR A 35 -24.71 6.59 6.06
CA TYR A 35 -24.58 6.59 4.60
C TYR A 35 -24.05 7.95 4.14
N GLY A 36 -22.92 7.96 3.44
CA GLY A 36 -22.30 9.17 2.90
C GLY A 36 -20.93 9.53 3.49
N ASP A 37 -20.44 8.82 4.50
CA ASP A 37 -19.01 8.89 4.84
C ASP A 37 -18.25 7.97 3.88
N ASP A 38 -18.22 8.38 2.60
CA ASP A 38 -17.17 7.99 1.69
C ASP A 38 -15.88 8.40 2.39
N LYS A 39 -15.28 7.44 3.11
CA LYS A 39 -13.88 7.51 3.50
C LYS A 39 -13.16 7.76 2.19
N ARG A 40 -12.87 9.05 1.91
CA ARG A 40 -11.92 9.48 0.90
C ARG A 40 -10.81 8.44 0.99
N PRO A 41 -10.53 7.67 -0.07
CA PRO A 41 -9.56 6.60 0.02
C PRO A 41 -8.34 7.23 0.67
N ILE A 42 -8.04 6.79 1.90
CA ILE A 42 -6.91 7.28 2.66
C ILE A 42 -5.77 7.11 1.67
N GLU A 43 -5.24 8.22 1.15
CA GLU A 43 -4.24 8.21 0.09
C GLU A 43 -3.18 7.24 0.57
N SER A 44 -3.18 6.04 -0.03
CA SER A 44 -2.32 4.98 0.46
C SER A 44 -0.91 5.55 0.35
N PRO A 45 -0.09 5.49 1.41
CA PRO A 45 1.26 6.06 1.35
C PRO A 45 1.92 5.57 0.07
N GLU A 46 2.50 6.50 -0.70
CA GLU A 46 3.06 6.20 -2.01
C GLU A 46 3.94 4.96 -1.92
N LYS A 47 3.64 3.96 -2.75
CA LYS A 47 4.37 2.70 -2.72
C LYS A 47 5.80 2.95 -3.17
N LEU A 48 6.75 2.74 -2.27
CA LEU A 48 8.17 2.83 -2.59
C LEU A 48 8.55 1.76 -3.62
N ALA A 49 9.01 2.20 -4.80
CA ALA A 49 9.58 1.33 -5.80
C ALA A 49 11.06 1.07 -5.50
N ARG A 50 11.49 -0.20 -5.52
CA ARG A 50 12.91 -0.55 -5.38
C ARG A 50 13.64 -0.23 -6.69
N THR A 51 14.68 0.58 -6.59
CA THR A 51 15.55 0.92 -7.70
C THR A 51 16.98 0.44 -7.43
N THR A 52 17.66 0.02 -8.48
CA THR A 52 19.10 -0.27 -8.45
C THR A 52 19.79 0.80 -9.27
N ILE A 53 20.70 1.54 -8.66
CA ILE A 53 21.44 2.63 -9.28
C ILE A 53 22.93 2.33 -9.22
N SER A 54 23.65 2.70 -10.27
CA SER A 54 25.11 2.65 -10.30
C SER A 54 25.67 4.00 -9.86
N LEU A 55 26.53 4.00 -8.86
CA LEU A 55 27.19 5.21 -8.36
C LEU A 55 28.72 5.00 -8.42
N PRO A 56 29.51 6.08 -8.57
CA PRO A 56 30.94 6.02 -8.35
C PRO A 56 31.26 5.52 -6.94
N GLU A 57 32.31 4.71 -6.80
CA GLU A 57 32.70 4.09 -5.52
C GLU A 57 32.97 5.15 -4.43
N SER A 58 33.65 6.23 -4.79
CA SER A 58 33.95 7.34 -3.88
C SER A 58 32.68 7.99 -3.33
N LEU A 59 31.64 8.13 -4.16
CA LEU A 59 30.37 8.73 -3.78
C LEU A 59 29.57 7.78 -2.88
N LEU A 60 29.53 6.49 -3.23
CA LEU A 60 28.86 5.47 -2.42
C LEU A 60 29.43 5.44 -0.99
N ARG A 61 30.76 5.43 -0.87
CA ARG A 61 31.43 5.43 0.43
C ARG A 61 31.08 6.66 1.27
N GLN A 62 31.04 7.85 0.65
CA GLN A 62 30.63 9.07 1.35
C GLN A 62 29.18 8.97 1.86
N CYS A 63 28.26 8.44 1.06
CA CYS A 63 26.87 8.25 1.49
C CYS A 63 26.76 7.26 2.66
N GLU A 64 27.54 6.18 2.67
CA GLU A 64 27.58 5.21 3.75
C GLU A 64 28.15 5.81 5.04
N ASP A 65 29.26 6.54 4.94
CA ASP A 65 29.88 7.23 6.08
C ASP A 65 28.93 8.25 6.71
N LEU A 66 28.22 9.03 5.88
CA LEU A 66 27.20 9.98 6.34
C LEU A 66 26.03 9.26 7.03
N ALA A 67 25.52 8.18 6.45
CA ALA A 67 24.44 7.40 7.05
C ALA A 67 24.86 6.79 8.41
N LEU A 68 26.10 6.30 8.51
CA LEU A 68 26.67 5.74 9.74
C LEU A 68 26.83 6.82 10.81
N ASN A 69 27.37 7.99 10.44
CA ASN A 69 27.52 9.13 11.34
C ASN A 69 26.15 9.62 11.87
N ASN A 70 25.16 9.76 10.98
CA ASN A 70 23.80 10.13 11.36
C ASN A 70 23.19 9.11 12.33
N LYS A 71 23.41 7.81 12.08
CA LYS A 71 22.97 6.74 12.98
C LYS A 71 23.62 6.85 14.37
N ARG A 72 24.91 7.16 14.45
CA ARG A 72 25.64 7.36 15.72
C ARG A 72 25.14 8.57 16.50
N ASN A 73 24.83 9.67 15.79
CA ASN A 73 24.37 10.91 16.40
C ASN A 73 22.85 10.94 16.65
N GLY A 74 22.11 9.89 16.26
CA GLY A 74 20.66 9.82 16.39
C GLY A 74 19.88 10.71 15.41
N ILE A 75 20.55 11.29 14.42
CA ILE A 75 19.99 12.21 13.42
C ILE A 75 19.38 11.41 12.25
N GLU A 76 18.26 11.87 11.69
CA GLU A 76 17.68 11.33 10.47
C GLU A 76 18.13 12.15 9.25
N PRO A 77 18.42 11.55 8.08
CA PRO A 77 18.23 10.16 7.68
C PRO A 77 19.39 9.22 8.06
N LYS A 78 19.05 8.00 8.52
CA LYS A 78 19.99 6.95 8.97
C LYS A 78 20.34 5.92 7.89
N ASN A 79 19.70 6.00 6.73
CA ASN A 79 19.86 5.05 5.63
C ASN A 79 20.19 5.81 4.35
N VAL A 80 21.05 5.23 3.52
CA VAL A 80 21.41 5.73 2.19
C VAL A 80 20.16 5.96 1.34
N SER A 81 19.18 5.04 1.34
CA SER A 81 17.94 5.23 0.56
C SER A 81 17.13 6.45 0.99
N ALA A 82 17.13 6.77 2.30
CA ALA A 82 16.45 7.95 2.82
C ALA A 82 17.22 9.24 2.49
N LEU A 83 18.56 9.19 2.54
CA LEU A 83 19.42 10.30 2.12
C LEU A 83 19.23 10.64 0.64
N VAL A 84 19.23 9.61 -0.22
CA VAL A 84 19.01 9.76 -1.67
C VAL A 84 17.63 10.35 -1.94
N ARG A 85 16.58 9.88 -1.25
CA ARG A 85 15.24 10.45 -1.40
C ARG A 85 15.20 11.93 -1.02
N ALA A 86 15.71 12.29 0.15
CA ALA A 86 15.73 13.68 0.63
C ALA A 86 16.52 14.60 -0.32
N ALA A 87 17.63 14.11 -0.87
CA ALA A 87 18.42 14.84 -1.86
C ALA A 87 17.66 15.05 -3.18
N LEU A 88 16.96 14.03 -3.67
CA LEU A 88 16.15 14.12 -4.89
C LEU A 88 14.93 15.04 -4.71
N GLU A 89 14.21 14.92 -3.60
CA GLU A 89 13.11 15.82 -3.24
C GLU A 89 13.60 17.27 -3.17
N GLY A 90 14.76 17.51 -2.52
CA GLY A 90 15.36 18.85 -2.46
C GLY A 90 15.91 19.37 -3.79
N TYR A 91 16.19 18.50 -4.76
CA TYR A 91 16.59 18.90 -6.12
C TYR A 91 15.38 19.23 -7.00
N LEU A 92 14.30 18.45 -6.89
CA LEU A 92 13.08 18.60 -7.70
C LEU A 92 12.13 19.68 -7.17
N ASN A 93 12.15 19.97 -5.86
CA ASN A 93 11.33 21.00 -5.23
C ASN A 93 12.01 22.39 -5.22
N LYS A 94 13.14 22.55 -5.91
CA LYS A 94 13.75 23.85 -6.22
C LYS A 94 13.21 24.38 -7.54
#